data_AF-A0A0W0YDA8-F1
#
_entry.id   AF-A0A0W0YDA8-F1
#
_cell.length_a   1.000
_cell.length_b   1.000
_cell.length_c   1.000
_cell.angle_alpha   90.00
_cell.angle_beta   90.00
_cell.angle_gamma   90.00
#
_symmetry.space_group_name_H-M   'P 1'
#
loop_
_entity.id
_entity.type
_entity.pdbx_description
1 polymer ?
#
loop_
_entity_poly.entity_id
_entity_poly.type
_entity_poly.pdbx_seq_one_letter_code
_entity_poly.pdbx_strand_id
1 'polypeptide(L)'
;MEKDKIEEKKKIASTELYLHSRGHATIALNKLHGGGFDDVAAFDRLSRSVDRVCNNDMNEIEAMLITQAKSLEYMFYDALAKLPDSNMEHAEVIANIALRAQAGCRKTLLALVEIKHPRRTTTFIKQQNNAINQQVNNSVKSDSSSIENNKKIANELNAREPYETKNMDNRTTSTTSSTNTPAEAMEVLDRSKNSKRKNYFQ
;
A
#
# COMPACT_ATOMS: atom_id res chain seq x y z
N MET A 1 1.40 -38.87 37.49
CA MET A 1 0.08 -38.24 37.27
C MET A 1 0.11 -36.71 37.37
N GLU A 2 0.42 -36.09 38.51
CA GLU A 2 0.43 -34.61 38.63
C GLU A 2 1.55 -33.96 37.81
N LYS A 3 2.78 -34.50 37.92
CA LYS A 3 3.96 -34.01 37.17
C LYS A 3 3.79 -34.13 35.65
N ASP A 4 3.20 -35.23 35.18
CA ASP A 4 2.97 -35.47 33.75
C ASP A 4 1.97 -34.47 33.16
N LYS A 5 0.92 -34.12 33.90
CA LYS A 5 -0.06 -33.08 33.50
C LYS A 5 0.57 -31.69 33.44
N ILE A 6 1.51 -31.39 34.33
CA ILE A 6 2.23 -30.10 34.33
C ILE A 6 3.17 -30.01 33.12
N GLU A 7 3.89 -31.08 32.82
CA GLU A 7 4.80 -31.15 31.67
C GLU A 7 4.04 -31.05 30.34
N GLU A 8 2.89 -31.72 30.23
CA GLU A 8 2.01 -31.62 29.07
C GLU A 8 1.48 -30.20 28.87
N LYS A 9 0.99 -29.54 29.93
CA LYS A 9 0.56 -28.14 29.88
C LYS A 9 1.69 -27.20 29.46
N LYS A 10 2.91 -27.42 29.93
CA LYS A 10 4.09 -26.64 29.55
C LYS A 10 4.43 -26.82 28.07
N LYS A 11 4.30 -28.04 27.55
CA LYS A 11 4.53 -28.35 26.13
C LYS A 11 3.48 -27.70 25.23
N ILE A 12 2.22 -27.70 25.64
CA ILE A 12 1.12 -27.03 24.94
C ILE A 12 1.36 -25.51 24.91
N ALA A 13 1.62 -24.90 26.07
CA ALA A 13 1.90 -23.47 26.16
C ALA A 13 3.12 -23.04 25.32
N SER A 14 4.17 -23.87 25.32
CA SER A 14 5.33 -23.67 24.46
C SER A 14 4.97 -23.70 22.97
N THR A 15 4.14 -24.67 22.57
CA THR A 15 3.65 -24.79 21.18
C THR A 15 2.81 -23.58 20.77
N GLU A 16 1.91 -23.12 21.64
CA GLU A 16 1.11 -21.92 21.40
C GLU A 16 1.97 -20.66 21.25
N LEU A 17 3.03 -20.54 22.05
CA LEU A 17 3.99 -19.45 21.95
C LEU A 17 4.70 -19.43 20.60
N TYR A 18 5.03 -20.59 20.02
CA TYR A 18 5.64 -20.67 18.69
C TYR A 18 4.67 -20.37 17.55
N LEU A 19 3.38 -20.71 17.71
CA LEU A 19 2.38 -20.56 16.65
C LEU A 19 1.73 -19.17 16.59
N HIS A 20 1.66 -18.46 17.71
CA HIS A 20 1.12 -17.10 17.73
C HIS A 20 2.14 -16.07 17.29
N SER A 21 1.70 -15.11 16.46
CA SER A 21 2.52 -13.98 15.98
C SER A 21 3.21 -13.21 17.12
N ARG A 22 2.51 -13.00 18.24
CA ARG A 22 3.02 -12.33 19.45
C ARG A 22 4.16 -13.09 20.12
N GLY A 23 4.02 -14.41 20.25
CA GLY A 23 5.03 -15.26 20.85
C GLY A 23 6.27 -15.37 19.96
N HIS A 24 6.06 -15.54 18.65
CA HIS A 24 7.15 -15.52 17.67
C HIS A 24 7.91 -14.18 17.68
N ALA A 25 7.21 -13.04 17.73
CA ALA A 25 7.83 -11.71 17.84
C ALA A 25 8.62 -11.55 19.15
N THR A 26 8.09 -12.03 20.27
CA THR A 26 8.78 -11.99 21.58
C THR A 26 10.08 -12.79 21.55
N ILE A 27 10.05 -14.00 20.98
CA ILE A 27 11.24 -14.85 20.82
C ILE A 27 12.28 -14.17 19.93
N ALA A 28 11.84 -13.54 18.83
CA ALA A 28 12.74 -12.79 17.96
C ALA A 28 13.39 -11.60 18.68
N LEU A 29 12.62 -10.83 19.46
CA LEU A 29 13.14 -9.71 20.23
C LEU A 29 14.14 -10.15 21.30
N ASN A 30 13.85 -11.23 22.03
CA ASN A 30 14.77 -11.79 23.01
C ASN A 30 16.11 -12.19 22.35
N LYS A 31 16.06 -12.86 21.20
CA LYS A 31 17.27 -13.21 20.43
C LYS A 31 18.07 -11.99 19.96
N LEU A 32 17.41 -10.89 19.60
CA LEU A 32 18.06 -9.67 19.10
C LEU A 32 18.67 -8.83 20.23
N HIS A 33 18.01 -8.74 21.38
CA HIS A 33 18.43 -7.88 22.50
C HIS A 33 19.37 -8.60 23.49
N GLY A 34 19.40 -9.93 23.50
CA GLY A 34 20.30 -10.71 24.35
C GLY A 34 19.89 -10.73 25.83
N GLY A 35 20.87 -10.98 26.71
CA GLY A 35 20.65 -11.12 28.15
C GLY A 35 20.13 -9.83 28.80
N GLY A 36 19.05 -9.93 29.58
CA GLY A 36 18.40 -8.80 30.25
C GLY A 36 17.09 -8.34 29.59
N PHE A 37 16.68 -8.98 28.49
CA PHE A 37 15.36 -8.75 27.89
C PHE A 37 14.26 -9.46 28.69
N ASP A 38 13.28 -8.69 29.17
CA ASP A 38 12.09 -9.23 29.84
C ASP A 38 11.08 -9.71 28.79
N ASP A 39 11.15 -11.01 28.49
CA ASP A 39 10.31 -11.67 27.50
C ASP A 39 8.84 -11.74 27.92
N VAL A 40 8.57 -11.91 29.22
CA VAL A 40 7.21 -11.91 29.77
C VAL A 40 6.57 -10.52 29.59
N ALA A 41 7.26 -9.46 29.97
CA ALA A 41 6.75 -8.10 29.79
C ALA A 41 6.60 -7.73 28.30
N ALA A 42 7.51 -8.21 27.44
CA ALA A 42 7.40 -7.98 26.00
C ALA A 42 6.19 -8.69 25.40
N PHE A 43 5.94 -9.96 25.76
CA PHE A 43 4.78 -10.70 25.30
C PHE A 43 3.47 -10.04 25.75
N ASP A 44 3.40 -9.59 27.00
CA ASP A 44 2.25 -8.89 27.57
C ASP A 44 1.99 -7.55 26.85
N ARG A 45 3.03 -6.76 26.59
CA ARG A 45 2.90 -5.51 25.80
C ARG A 45 2.44 -5.77 24.37
N LEU A 46 3.03 -6.75 23.69
CA LEU A 46 2.61 -7.13 22.33
C LEU A 46 1.15 -7.63 22.31
N SER A 47 0.72 -8.34 23.36
CA SER A 47 -0.67 -8.77 23.51
C SER A 47 -1.61 -7.59 23.62
N ARG A 48 -1.32 -6.62 24.49
CA ARG A 48 -2.11 -5.39 24.60
C ARG A 48 -2.14 -4.59 23.31
N SER A 49 -1.01 -4.48 22.61
CA SER A 49 -0.92 -3.78 21.32
C SER A 49 -1.88 -4.40 20.29
N VAL A 50 -1.85 -5.74 20.15
CA VAL A 50 -2.78 -6.47 19.27
C VAL A 50 -4.24 -6.27 19.69
N ASP A 51 -4.53 -6.38 20.99
CA ASP A 51 -5.90 -6.22 21.50
C ASP A 51 -6.44 -4.80 21.23
N ARG A 52 -5.60 -3.77 21.33
CA ARG A 52 -5.98 -2.38 20.99
C ARG A 52 -6.33 -2.23 19.51
N VAL A 53 -5.53 -2.81 18.62
CA VAL A 53 -5.82 -2.80 17.17
C VAL A 53 -7.12 -3.53 16.87
N CYS A 54 -7.36 -4.68 17.51
CA CYS A 54 -8.63 -5.41 17.40
C CYS A 54 -9.84 -4.59 17.90
N ASN A 55 -9.63 -3.71 18.87
CA ASN A 55 -10.63 -2.76 19.38
C ASN A 55 -10.66 -1.42 18.60
N ASN A 56 -10.06 -1.38 17.41
CA ASN A 56 -10.05 -0.21 16.52
C ASN A 56 -9.33 1.03 17.10
N ASP A 57 -8.45 0.83 18.09
CA ASP A 57 -7.53 1.84 18.60
C ASP A 57 -6.20 1.77 17.82
N MET A 58 -6.04 2.71 16.88
CA MET A 58 -4.88 2.78 15.99
C MET A 58 -3.77 3.70 16.50
N ASN A 59 -3.91 4.31 17.69
CA ASN A 59 -3.00 5.36 18.16
C ASN A 59 -1.52 4.92 18.21
N GLU A 60 -1.26 3.67 18.60
CA GLU A 60 0.11 3.13 18.63
C GLU A 60 0.68 2.89 17.24
N ILE A 61 -0.15 2.42 16.29
CA ILE A 61 0.27 2.28 14.89
C ILE A 61 0.54 3.65 14.28
N GLU A 62 -0.30 4.65 14.56
CA GLU A 62 -0.09 6.03 14.10
C GLU A 62 1.23 6.60 14.64
N ALA A 63 1.48 6.46 15.94
CA ALA A 63 2.72 6.89 16.58
C ALA A 63 3.94 6.15 16.00
N MET A 64 3.82 4.84 15.78
CA MET A 64 4.87 4.02 15.16
C MET A 64 5.18 4.51 13.74
N LEU A 65 4.17 4.73 12.91
CA LEU A 65 4.37 5.18 11.52
C LEU A 65 4.98 6.58 11.44
N ILE A 66 4.57 7.51 12.31
CA ILE A 66 5.21 8.84 12.41
C ILE A 66 6.68 8.70 12.82
N THR A 67 6.96 7.87 13.82
CA THR A 67 8.33 7.64 14.29
C THR A 67 9.20 7.03 13.18
N GLN A 68 8.69 6.03 12.46
CA GLN A 68 9.38 5.42 11.31
C GLN A 68 9.63 6.43 10.19
N ALA A 69 8.64 7.26 9.85
CA ALA A 69 8.79 8.32 8.86
C ALA A 69 9.91 9.30 9.24
N LYS A 70 9.97 9.70 10.53
CA LYS A 70 11.02 10.56 11.06
C LYS A 70 12.40 9.91 11.04
N SER A 71 12.52 8.63 11.36
CA SER A 71 13.80 7.91 11.25
C SER A 71 14.30 7.82 9.81
N LEU A 72 13.39 7.62 8.84
CA LEU A 72 13.74 7.60 7.42
C LEU A 72 14.12 8.99 6.89
N GLU A 73 13.44 10.04 7.34
CA GLU A 73 13.81 11.43 7.08
C GLU A 73 15.20 11.75 7.64
N TYR A 74 15.50 11.32 8.87
CA TYR A 74 16.84 11.45 9.44
C TYR A 74 17.89 10.71 8.61
N MET A 75 17.62 9.46 8.22
CA MET A 75 18.54 8.66 7.38
C MET A 75 18.81 9.33 6.02
N PHE A 76 17.82 10.01 5.45
CA PHE A 76 18.01 10.83 4.25
C PHE A 76 19.00 11.98 4.49
N TYR A 77 18.80 12.76 5.55
CA TYR A 77 19.70 13.88 5.87
C TYR A 77 21.12 13.41 6.24
N ASP A 78 21.24 12.32 7.00
CA ASP A 78 22.52 11.71 7.34
C ASP A 78 23.28 11.23 6.09
N ALA A 79 22.58 10.62 5.13
CA ALA A 79 23.18 10.24 3.86
C ALA A 79 23.63 11.45 3.03
N LEU A 80 22.82 12.50 2.93
CA LEU A 80 23.19 13.73 2.22
C LEU A 80 24.40 14.43 2.84
N ALA A 81 24.51 14.43 4.18
CA ALA A 81 25.64 15.02 4.88
C ALA A 81 26.97 14.32 4.58
N LYS A 82 26.95 13.02 4.24
CA LYS A 82 28.14 12.22 3.91
C LYS A 82 28.57 12.32 2.44
N LEU A 83 27.70 12.83 1.57
CA LEU A 83 27.92 12.86 0.13
C LEU A 83 29.12 13.73 -0.30
N PRO A 84 29.36 14.95 0.26
CA PRO A 84 30.48 15.81 -0.14
C PRO A 84 31.85 15.19 0.11
N ASP A 85 31.99 14.38 1.16
CA ASP A 85 33.25 13.75 1.57
C ASP A 85 33.43 12.34 0.98
N SER A 86 32.46 11.88 0.18
CA SER A 86 32.49 10.54 -0.41
C SER A 86 33.24 10.51 -1.74
N ASN A 87 34.02 9.46 -1.94
CA ASN A 87 34.61 9.09 -3.23
C ASN A 87 33.52 8.61 -4.20
N MET A 88 33.78 8.70 -5.51
CA MET A 88 32.76 8.56 -6.56
C MET A 88 31.95 7.26 -6.48
N GLU A 89 32.59 6.14 -6.13
CA GLU A 89 31.90 4.84 -5.94
C GLU A 89 30.93 4.85 -4.74
N HIS A 90 31.34 5.45 -3.62
CA HIS A 90 30.50 5.56 -2.43
C HIS A 90 29.40 6.61 -2.60
N ALA A 91 29.65 7.66 -3.39
CA ALA A 91 28.68 8.72 -3.67
C ALA A 91 27.40 8.15 -4.30
N GLU A 92 27.52 7.24 -5.26
CA GLU A 92 26.36 6.59 -5.88
C GLU A 92 25.59 5.72 -4.88
N VAL A 93 26.28 4.95 -4.04
CA VAL A 93 25.65 4.11 -3.01
C VAL A 93 24.92 4.98 -1.98
N ILE A 94 25.55 6.04 -1.49
CA ILE A 94 25.00 6.96 -0.50
C ILE A 94 23.80 7.71 -1.09
N ALA A 95 23.89 8.19 -2.33
CA ALA A 95 22.77 8.83 -3.02
C ALA A 95 21.58 7.88 -3.18
N ASN A 96 21.84 6.61 -3.54
CA ASN A 96 20.80 5.58 -3.61
C ASN A 96 20.13 5.31 -2.25
N ILE A 97 20.91 5.24 -1.16
CA ILE A 97 20.36 5.11 0.20
C ILE A 97 19.48 6.31 0.55
N ALA A 98 19.94 7.54 0.26
CA ALA A 98 19.17 8.75 0.51
C ALA A 98 17.83 8.73 -0.24
N LEU A 99 17.84 8.50 -1.55
CA LEU A 99 16.63 8.47 -2.37
C LEU A 99 15.65 7.36 -1.94
N ARG A 100 16.17 6.19 -1.53
CA ARG A 100 15.34 5.10 -0.97
C ARG A 100 14.74 5.49 0.38
N ALA A 101 15.50 6.16 1.26
CA ALA A 101 15.01 6.67 2.54
C ALA A 101 13.87 7.66 2.33
N GLN A 102 14.05 8.63 1.43
CA GLN A 102 13.03 9.62 1.06
C GLN A 102 11.76 8.94 0.50
N ALA A 103 11.92 7.99 -0.42
CA ALA A 103 10.80 7.23 -0.97
C ALA A 103 10.08 6.40 0.12
N GLY A 104 10.83 5.83 1.06
CA GLY A 104 10.30 5.14 2.23
C GLY A 104 9.48 6.06 3.14
N CYS A 105 10.00 7.25 3.47
CA CYS A 105 9.30 8.25 4.28
C CYS A 105 7.95 8.65 3.68
N ARG A 106 7.92 8.91 2.36
CA ARG A 106 6.66 9.19 1.65
C ARG A 106 5.68 8.02 1.75
N LYS A 107 6.15 6.77 1.60
CA LYS A 107 5.29 5.57 1.71
C LYS A 107 4.71 5.41 3.11
N THR A 108 5.50 5.65 4.16
CA THR A 108 5.01 5.58 5.55
C THR A 108 3.96 6.65 5.85
N LEU A 109 4.14 7.88 5.34
CA LEU A 109 3.15 8.94 5.48
C LEU A 109 1.86 8.65 4.70
N LEU A 110 1.97 8.06 3.51
CA LEU A 110 0.80 7.60 2.75
C LEU A 110 0.03 6.51 3.50
N ALA A 111 0.73 5.53 4.09
CA ALA A 111 0.09 4.50 4.90
C ALA A 111 -0.67 5.10 6.11
N LEU A 112 -0.10 6.12 6.75
CA LEU A 112 -0.77 6.84 7.84
C LEU A 112 -2.04 7.56 7.36
N VAL A 113 -1.98 8.24 6.22
CA VAL A 113 -3.14 8.90 5.61
C VAL A 113 -4.23 7.87 5.26
N GLU A 114 -3.84 6.72 4.72
CA GLU A 114 -4.78 5.63 4.39
C GLU A 114 -5.44 5.01 5.63
N ILE A 115 -4.74 4.94 6.76
CA ILE A 115 -5.32 4.52 8.05
C ILE A 115 -6.32 5.56 8.57
N LYS A 116 -5.98 6.86 8.50
CA LYS A 116 -6.88 7.94 8.99
C LYS A 116 -8.09 8.16 8.11
N HIS A 117 -7.92 7.96 6.81
CA HIS A 117 -8.94 8.17 5.80
C HIS A 117 -9.01 6.93 4.91
N PRO A 118 -9.55 5.81 5.44
CA PRO A 118 -9.70 4.61 4.64
C PRO A 118 -10.57 4.98 3.43
N ARG A 119 -10.03 4.76 2.22
CA ARG A 119 -10.77 5.04 0.99
C ARG A 119 -12.08 4.29 1.09
N ARG A 120 -13.20 5.01 1.23
CA ARG A 120 -14.55 4.45 1.21
C ARG A 120 -14.89 4.03 -0.21
N THR A 121 -14.15 3.08 -0.75
CA THR A 121 -14.34 2.50 -2.08
C THR A 121 -15.06 1.19 -1.89
N THR A 122 -16.38 1.27 -2.02
CA THR A 122 -17.39 0.24 -2.41
C THR A 122 -18.67 0.38 -1.57
N THR A 123 -19.27 1.57 -1.56
CA THR A 123 -20.74 1.59 -1.60
C THR A 123 -21.11 0.98 -2.95
N PHE A 124 -21.29 -0.34 -2.98
CA PHE A 124 -22.01 -1.01 -4.05
C PHE A 124 -23.36 -0.32 -4.11
N ILE A 125 -23.50 0.64 -5.04
CA ILE A 125 -24.81 1.17 -5.41
C ILE A 125 -25.52 -0.04 -5.98
N LYS A 126 -26.32 -0.69 -5.13
CA LYS A 126 -27.22 -1.77 -5.49
C LYS A 126 -28.05 -1.22 -6.65
N GLN A 127 -27.76 -1.64 -7.88
CA GLN A 127 -28.49 -1.20 -9.06
C GLN A 127 -29.97 -1.42 -8.77
N GLN A 128 -30.70 -0.34 -8.56
CA GLN A 128 -32.13 -0.36 -8.33
C GLN A 128 -32.73 -0.68 -9.70
N ASN A 129 -33.16 -1.93 -9.86
CA ASN A 129 -33.75 -2.47 -11.07
C ASN A 129 -35.09 -1.75 -11.30
N ASN A 130 -35.05 -0.58 -11.92
CA ASN A 130 -36.23 0.25 -12.18
C ASN A 130 -36.85 -0.21 -13.51
N ALA A 131 -37.23 -1.49 -13.57
CA ALA A 131 -38.03 -2.03 -14.65
C ALA A 131 -39.45 -1.45 -14.52
N ILE A 132 -39.64 -0.24 -15.04
CA ILE A 132 -40.96 0.29 -15.35
C ILE A 132 -41.53 -0.63 -16.42
N ASN A 133 -42.48 -1.47 -16.02
CA ASN A 133 -43.27 -2.31 -16.91
C ASN A 133 -43.94 -1.42 -17.97
N GLN A 134 -43.37 -1.34 -19.18
CA GLN A 134 -44.09 -0.79 -20.33
C GLN A 134 -44.81 -1.93 -21.04
N GLN A 135 -46.09 -2.09 -20.70
CA GLN A 135 -47.02 -2.81 -21.54
C GLN A 135 -47.44 -1.88 -22.69
N VAL A 136 -46.96 -2.16 -23.89
CA VAL A 136 -47.54 -1.61 -25.12
C VAL A 136 -48.42 -2.68 -25.75
N ASN A 137 -49.73 -2.53 -25.56
CA ASN A 137 -50.72 -3.39 -26.16
C ASN A 137 -50.89 -2.97 -27.62
N ASN A 138 -50.51 -3.81 -28.59
CA ASN A 138 -51.12 -3.72 -29.92
C ASN A 138 -51.40 -5.12 -30.47
N SER A 139 -52.67 -5.32 -30.81
CA SER A 139 -53.33 -6.56 -31.15
C SER A 139 -52.92 -7.15 -32.49
N VAL A 140 -52.55 -8.44 -32.53
CA VAL A 140 -52.97 -9.36 -33.60
C VAL A 140 -53.22 -10.75 -32.98
N LYS A 141 -54.43 -11.24 -33.20
CA LYS A 141 -54.89 -12.60 -32.86
C LYS A 141 -54.17 -13.63 -33.74
N SER A 142 -53.71 -14.72 -33.15
CA SER A 142 -54.02 -16.05 -33.70
C SER A 142 -53.99 -17.10 -32.61
N ASP A 143 -55.04 -17.90 -32.61
CA ASP A 143 -55.49 -18.83 -31.59
C ASP A 143 -54.60 -20.07 -31.38
N SER A 144 -54.93 -20.76 -30.29
CA SER A 144 -54.57 -22.13 -29.90
C SER A 144 -53.15 -22.30 -29.36
N SER A 145 -52.90 -22.90 -28.20
CA SER A 145 -53.72 -23.73 -27.32
C SER A 145 -53.08 -23.73 -25.93
N SER A 146 -53.92 -23.79 -24.91
CA SER A 146 -53.54 -23.98 -23.51
C SER A 146 -53.00 -25.40 -23.29
N ILE A 147 -52.35 -25.58 -22.13
CA ILE A 147 -51.98 -26.83 -21.42
C ILE A 147 -50.48 -27.14 -21.56
N GLU A 148 -49.65 -26.62 -20.65
CA GLU A 148 -49.32 -27.18 -19.33
C GLU A 148 -48.41 -28.43 -19.35
N ASN A 149 -47.24 -28.23 -18.72
CA ASN A 149 -46.52 -29.15 -17.85
C ASN A 149 -45.95 -30.44 -18.46
N ASN A 150 -44.61 -30.51 -18.62
CA ASN A 150 -43.82 -31.32 -17.69
C ASN A 150 -42.28 -31.22 -17.84
N LYS A 151 -41.65 -31.52 -16.70
CA LYS A 151 -40.31 -32.07 -16.49
C LYS A 151 -39.10 -31.14 -16.60
N LYS A 152 -38.70 -30.71 -15.39
CA LYS A 152 -37.32 -30.69 -14.89
C LYS A 152 -36.35 -31.53 -15.73
N ILE A 153 -35.31 -30.88 -16.24
CA ILE A 153 -33.96 -31.46 -16.29
C ILE A 153 -33.00 -30.38 -15.78
N ALA A 154 -32.24 -30.75 -14.76
CA ALA A 154 -31.25 -29.93 -14.08
C ALA A 154 -29.88 -30.04 -14.77
N ASN A 155 -29.05 -29.02 -14.53
CA ASN A 155 -27.63 -28.88 -14.89
C ASN A 155 -27.37 -28.84 -16.41
N GLU A 156 -26.48 -27.97 -16.91
CA GLU A 156 -25.06 -28.30 -16.96
C GLU A 156 -24.17 -27.07 -17.09
N LEU A 157 -23.09 -27.16 -16.32
CA LEU A 157 -21.93 -26.30 -16.24
C LEU A 157 -21.02 -26.54 -17.46
N ASN A 158 -20.55 -25.45 -18.09
CA ASN A 158 -19.37 -25.32 -18.96
C ASN A 158 -19.24 -26.19 -20.23
N ALA A 159 -19.15 -25.55 -21.40
CA ALA A 159 -18.07 -25.82 -22.37
C ALA A 159 -18.01 -24.84 -23.56
N ARG A 160 -16.88 -24.10 -23.60
CA ARG A 160 -15.99 -23.70 -24.72
C ARG A 160 -16.51 -23.07 -26.03
N GLU A 161 -15.86 -21.92 -26.28
CA GLU A 161 -15.58 -21.08 -27.47
C GLU A 161 -15.67 -21.68 -28.89
N PRO A 162 -15.78 -20.81 -29.90
CA PRO A 162 -14.55 -20.36 -30.59
C PRO A 162 -14.46 -18.85 -30.85
N TYR A 163 -13.24 -18.35 -30.71
CA TYR A 163 -12.67 -17.14 -31.28
C TYR A 163 -13.17 -16.83 -32.71
N GLU A 164 -13.51 -15.57 -32.99
CA GLU A 164 -12.88 -14.83 -34.09
C GLU A 164 -13.20 -13.32 -34.03
N THR A 165 -12.12 -12.57 -34.15
CA THR A 165 -11.96 -11.12 -34.14
C THR A 165 -12.89 -10.38 -35.10
N LYS A 166 -13.59 -9.35 -34.61
CA LYS A 166 -14.14 -8.29 -35.45
C LYS A 166 -13.55 -6.93 -35.07
N ASN A 167 -12.90 -6.34 -36.06
CA ASN A 167 -12.01 -5.19 -36.00
C ASN A 167 -12.66 -3.97 -35.33
N MET A 168 -12.04 -3.46 -34.28
CA MET A 168 -12.35 -2.13 -33.73
C MET A 168 -11.54 -1.09 -34.53
N ASP A 169 -12.21 -0.34 -35.39
CA ASP A 169 -11.68 0.84 -36.07
C ASP A 169 -11.34 1.92 -35.01
N ASN A 170 -10.06 2.17 -34.84
CA ASN A 170 -9.48 3.13 -33.92
C ASN A 170 -8.93 4.33 -34.70
N ARG A 171 -9.85 5.08 -35.33
CA ARG A 171 -9.52 6.40 -35.87
C ARG A 171 -10.56 7.44 -35.42
N THR A 172 -10.32 8.00 -34.24
CA THR A 172 -10.85 9.33 -33.87
C THR A 172 -9.66 10.24 -33.62
N THR A 173 -9.58 11.30 -34.40
CA THR A 173 -8.59 12.39 -34.30
C THR A 173 -8.68 13.07 -32.94
N SER A 174 -7.57 13.05 -32.18
CA SER A 174 -7.44 13.86 -30.97
C SER A 174 -7.36 15.34 -31.32
N THR A 175 -8.18 16.16 -30.68
CA THR A 175 -8.09 17.62 -30.71
C THR A 175 -6.87 18.07 -29.92
N THR A 176 -6.04 18.90 -30.53
CA THR A 176 -4.84 19.50 -29.94
C THR A 176 -5.23 20.41 -28.78
N SER A 177 -4.74 20.13 -27.57
CA SER A 177 -4.80 21.08 -26.45
C SER A 177 -3.80 22.21 -26.70
N SER A 178 -4.30 23.43 -26.90
CA SER A 178 -3.49 24.64 -26.97
C SER A 178 -3.22 25.16 -25.56
N THR A 179 -2.07 24.80 -25.01
CA THR A 179 -1.41 25.59 -23.96
C THR A 179 0.02 25.85 -24.41
N ASN A 180 0.17 26.58 -25.51
CA ASN A 180 1.44 27.21 -25.87
C ASN A 180 1.61 28.46 -25.00
N THR A 181 2.37 28.34 -23.92
CA THR A 181 3.00 29.52 -23.31
C THR A 181 4.32 29.73 -24.05
N PRO A 182 4.55 30.85 -24.76
CA PRO A 182 5.85 31.11 -25.36
C PRO A 182 6.86 31.31 -24.24
N ALA A 183 7.90 30.48 -24.23
CA ALA A 183 9.08 30.71 -23.41
C ALA A 183 9.81 31.95 -23.95
N GLU A 184 9.87 33.00 -23.15
CA GLU A 184 10.82 34.11 -23.37
C GLU A 184 12.24 33.57 -23.27
N ALA A 185 13.08 33.94 -24.23
CA ALA A 185 14.51 33.77 -24.15
C ALA A 185 15.05 34.72 -23.06
N MET A 186 15.40 34.17 -21.89
CA MET A 186 16.13 34.90 -20.87
C MET A 186 17.56 35.17 -21.37
N GLU A 187 17.75 36.43 -21.74
CA GLU A 187 18.92 37.30 -21.69
C GLU A 187 20.27 36.71 -21.26
N VAL A 188 21.33 37.15 -21.96
CA VAL A 188 22.74 36.89 -21.65
C VAL A 188 23.04 37.36 -20.23
N LEU A 189 23.36 36.41 -19.35
CA LEU A 189 23.84 36.70 -18.01
C LEU A 189 25.16 37.48 -18.12
N ASP A 190 25.08 38.78 -17.83
CA ASP A 190 26.20 39.70 -17.89
C ASP A 190 27.26 39.27 -16.87
N ARG A 191 28.44 38.93 -17.39
CA ARG A 191 29.57 38.44 -16.62
C ARG A 191 30.07 39.57 -15.74
N SER A 192 29.93 39.45 -14.42
CA SER A 192 30.55 40.41 -13.51
C SER A 192 32.06 40.50 -13.79
N LYS A 193 32.52 41.68 -14.23
CA LYS A 193 33.94 42.04 -14.27
C LYS A 193 34.40 42.29 -12.83
N ASN A 194 34.82 41.24 -12.13
CA ASN A 194 35.64 41.44 -10.93
C ASN A 194 37.12 41.21 -11.27
N SER A 195 37.70 42.21 -11.92
CA SER A 195 39.15 42.38 -12.04
C SER A 195 39.65 43.10 -10.80
N LYS A 196 40.04 42.36 -9.76
CA LYS A 196 41.01 42.83 -8.77
C LYS A 196 42.03 41.74 -8.46
N ARG A 197 43.02 41.66 -9.34
CA ARG A 197 44.35 41.13 -9.04
C ARG A 197 44.99 42.08 -8.02
N LYS A 198 45.03 41.72 -6.74
CA LYS A 198 45.94 42.37 -5.78
C LYS A 198 47.24 41.58 -5.76
N ASN A 199 48.18 42.02 -6.60
CA ASN A 199 49.60 41.76 -6.37
C ASN A 199 50.03 42.65 -5.19
N TYR A 200 50.56 42.06 -4.14
CA TYR A 200 51.54 42.73 -3.28
C TYR A 200 52.76 41.83 -3.19
N PHE A 201 53.78 42.21 -3.94
CA PHE A 201 55.16 41.97 -3.60
C PHE A 201 55.53 42.98 -2.51
N GLN A 202 55.86 42.47 -1.32
CA GLN A 202 57.01 42.86 -0.49
C GLN A 202 57.15 41.84 0.63
#